data_AF-A0A031LSF8-F1
#
_entry.id   AF-A0A031LSF8-F1
#
_cell.length_a   1.000
_cell.length_b   1.000
_cell.length_c   1.000
_cell.angle_alpha   90.00
_cell.angle_beta   90.00
_cell.angle_gamma   90.00
#
_symmetry.space_group_name_H-M   'P 1'
#
loop_
_entity.id
_entity.type
_entity.pdbx_description
1 polymer ?
#
loop_
_entity_poly.entity_id
_entity_poly.type
_entity_poly.pdbx_seq_one_letter_code
_entity_poly.pdbx_strand_id
1 'polypeptide(L)'
;MKKRNKKYNPKQIIKQKVHKFQMTWEVNEAKRIIELHHLMNGVDPQESIHTPLHVWMRAHKGDLALALKTQTIPAEQSYHIVSRIHAVNDETGEAVDVEFQLATATPMHLWQFLGDEEADIYVEDGGFKKKWLGFNHELEKYLNSIEGDYRIVTNHCCLTCFSSFKSFKHEMEFKSIKLINPELGLGVAA
;
A
#
# COMPACT_ATOMS: atom_id res chain seq x y z
N MET A 1 -33.49 -43.34 6.76
CA MET A 1 -32.12 -42.81 6.98
C MET A 1 -32.16 -41.70 8.03
N LYS A 2 -31.55 -41.90 9.21
CA LYS A 2 -31.52 -40.88 10.28
C LYS A 2 -30.55 -39.75 9.91
N LYS A 3 -31.04 -38.51 9.85
CA LYS A 3 -30.21 -37.30 9.65
C LYS A 3 -29.19 -37.19 10.79
N ARG A 4 -27.90 -37.27 10.47
CA ARG A 4 -26.80 -37.00 11.41
C ARG A 4 -26.84 -35.52 11.80
N ASN A 5 -27.26 -35.23 13.03
CA ASN A 5 -27.08 -33.90 13.62
C ASN A 5 -25.57 -33.67 13.82
N LYS A 6 -24.97 -32.78 13.02
CA LYS A 6 -23.61 -32.31 13.24
C LYS A 6 -23.59 -31.60 14.60
N LYS A 7 -22.93 -32.20 15.60
CA LYS A 7 -22.70 -31.56 16.90
C LYS A 7 -21.94 -30.25 16.67
N TYR A 8 -22.56 -29.13 17.02
CA TYR A 8 -21.93 -27.81 17.06
C TYR A 8 -20.75 -27.86 18.04
N ASN A 9 -19.54 -27.59 17.54
CA ASN A 9 -18.35 -27.51 18.36
C ASN A 9 -18.07 -26.01 18.63
N PRO A 10 -18.29 -25.50 19.85
CA PRO A 10 -18.10 -24.08 20.16
C PRO A 10 -16.64 -23.62 20.06
N LYS A 11 -15.69 -24.55 19.86
CA LYS A 11 -14.26 -24.28 19.65
C LYS A 11 -13.84 -24.29 18.18
N GLN A 12 -14.79 -24.34 17.24
CA GLN A 12 -14.44 -24.25 15.83
C GLN A 12 -13.93 -22.84 15.55
N ILE A 13 -12.60 -22.70 15.42
CA ILE A 13 -11.96 -21.44 15.03
C ILE A 13 -12.54 -21.09 13.66
N ILE A 14 -13.44 -20.11 13.63
CA ILE A 14 -13.98 -19.57 12.39
C ILE A 14 -12.78 -18.96 11.66
N LYS A 15 -12.27 -19.65 10.63
CA LYS A 15 -11.22 -19.08 9.77
C LYS A 15 -11.77 -17.79 9.19
N GLN A 16 -11.18 -16.66 9.59
CA GLN A 16 -11.54 -15.36 9.05
C GLN A 16 -11.25 -15.37 7.54
N LYS A 17 -12.18 -14.84 6.76
CA LYS A 17 -12.05 -14.79 5.31
C LYS A 17 -10.87 -13.88 4.95
N VAL A 18 -10.03 -14.34 4.02
CA VAL A 18 -8.96 -13.52 3.45
C VAL A 18 -9.56 -12.66 2.34
N HIS A 19 -9.24 -11.37 2.37
CA HIS A 19 -9.68 -10.37 1.42
C HIS A 19 -8.48 -9.80 0.67
N LYS A 20 -8.67 -9.48 -0.60
CA LYS A 20 -7.72 -8.67 -1.37
C LYS A 20 -7.98 -7.21 -1.04
N PHE A 21 -6.94 -6.49 -0.63
CA PHE A 21 -6.96 -5.05 -0.43
C PHE A 21 -5.98 -4.40 -1.40
N GLN A 22 -6.35 -3.26 -1.97
CA GLN A 22 -5.56 -2.49 -2.92
C GLN A 22 -5.52 -1.00 -2.53
N MET A 23 -4.37 -0.38 -2.73
CA MET A 23 -4.13 1.05 -2.57
C MET A 23 -3.41 1.58 -3.80
N THR A 24 -3.84 2.73 -4.29
CA THR A 24 -3.29 3.38 -5.48
C THR A 24 -2.99 4.85 -5.17
N TRP A 25 -1.87 5.33 -5.67
CA TRP A 25 -1.47 6.74 -5.54
C TRP A 25 -0.50 7.12 -6.64
N GLU A 26 -0.40 8.42 -6.92
CA GLU A 26 0.70 9.00 -7.68
C GLU A 26 1.65 9.65 -6.67
N VAL A 27 2.95 9.32 -6.74
CA VAL A 27 3.92 9.66 -5.70
C VAL A 27 4.03 11.17 -5.48
N ASN A 28 4.13 11.95 -6.57
CA ASN A 28 4.31 13.40 -6.48
C ASN A 28 3.05 14.11 -5.98
N GLU A 29 1.87 13.67 -6.42
CA GLU A 29 0.59 14.21 -6.02
C GLU A 29 0.24 13.86 -4.58
N ALA A 30 0.49 12.62 -4.14
CA ALA A 30 0.30 12.20 -2.76
C ALA A 30 1.16 13.05 -1.82
N LYS A 31 2.44 13.24 -2.15
CA LYS A 31 3.36 14.11 -1.42
C LYS A 31 2.82 15.55 -1.36
N ARG A 32 2.44 16.12 -2.51
CA ARG A 32 1.88 17.47 -2.61
C ARG A 32 0.62 17.66 -1.75
N ILE A 33 -0.31 16.71 -1.76
CA ILE A 33 -1.56 16.79 -0.99
C ILE A 33 -1.27 16.82 0.51
N ILE A 34 -0.36 15.95 0.98
CA ILE A 34 0.00 15.85 2.40
C ILE A 34 0.75 17.10 2.85
N GLU A 35 1.75 17.54 2.08
CA GLU A 35 2.53 18.74 2.37
C GLU A 35 1.66 19.99 2.42
N LEU A 36 0.78 20.20 1.42
CA LEU A 36 -0.12 21.35 1.38
C LEU A 36 -1.03 21.38 2.61
N HIS A 37 -1.54 20.23 3.04
CA HIS A 37 -2.37 20.17 4.25
C HIS A 37 -1.59 20.54 5.52
N HIS A 38 -0.34 20.09 5.67
CA HIS A 38 0.48 20.46 6.84
C HIS A 38 0.81 21.96 6.84
N LEU A 39 1.22 22.51 5.68
CA LEU A 39 1.49 23.94 5.52
C LEU A 39 0.28 24.81 5.83
N MET A 40 -0.91 24.44 5.33
CA MET A 40 -2.15 25.19 5.58
C MET A 40 -2.56 25.20 7.06
N ASN A 41 -2.16 24.19 7.84
CA ASN A 41 -2.44 24.11 9.27
C ASN A 41 -1.30 24.66 10.14
N GLY A 42 -0.26 25.26 9.53
CA GLY A 42 0.86 25.86 10.26
C GLY A 42 1.74 24.84 10.99
N VAL A 43 1.70 23.57 10.57
CA VAL A 43 2.55 22.50 11.11
C VAL A 43 3.67 22.25 10.11
N ASP A 44 4.90 22.12 10.60
CA ASP A 44 6.01 21.72 9.75
C ASP A 44 5.70 20.33 9.14
N PRO A 45 5.70 20.18 7.79
CA PRO A 45 5.52 18.90 7.15
C PRO A 45 6.48 17.81 7.64
N GLN A 46 7.66 18.18 8.14
CA GLN A 46 8.66 17.24 8.68
C GLN A 46 8.38 16.80 10.13
N GLU A 47 7.62 17.59 10.91
CA GLU A 47 7.29 17.26 12.31
C GLU A 47 5.88 16.65 12.46
N SER A 48 5.05 16.73 11.42
CA SER A 48 3.67 16.26 11.47
C SER A 48 3.57 14.73 11.35
N ILE A 49 3.32 14.07 12.48
CA ILE A 49 3.15 12.61 12.58
C ILE A 49 1.73 12.18 12.16
N HIS A 50 0.75 13.11 12.13
CA HIS A 50 -0.66 12.76 11.99
C HIS A 50 -1.36 13.40 10.78
N THR A 51 -1.51 12.62 9.71
CA THR A 51 -2.39 12.97 8.58
C THR A 51 -3.85 12.53 8.88
N PRO A 52 -4.85 13.42 8.86
CA PRO A 52 -6.25 13.06 9.02
C PRO A 52 -6.75 12.08 7.94
N LEU A 53 -7.78 11.27 8.25
CA LEU A 53 -8.31 10.26 7.32
C LEU A 53 -8.72 10.85 5.97
N HIS A 54 -9.41 12.00 5.96
CA HIS A 54 -9.87 12.62 4.71
C HIS A 54 -8.72 13.06 3.80
N VAL A 55 -7.59 13.51 4.37
CA VAL A 55 -6.38 13.89 3.62
C VAL A 55 -5.65 12.64 3.13
N TRP A 56 -5.50 11.65 4.02
CA TRP A 56 -4.88 10.37 3.70
C TRP A 56 -5.57 9.70 2.51
N MET A 57 -6.91 9.67 2.54
CA MET A 57 -7.70 9.07 1.47
C MET A 57 -7.75 9.89 0.18
N ARG A 58 -7.44 11.20 0.26
CA ARG A 58 -7.27 12.04 -0.93
C ARG A 58 -5.93 11.74 -1.61
N ALA A 59 -4.88 11.49 -0.83
CA ALA A 59 -3.56 11.12 -1.32
C ALA A 59 -3.48 9.65 -1.78
N HIS A 60 -4.12 8.74 -1.03
CA HIS A 60 -4.09 7.29 -1.26
C HIS A 60 -5.51 6.76 -1.42
N LYS A 61 -5.82 6.22 -2.60
CA LYS A 61 -7.14 5.70 -2.93
C LYS A 61 -7.17 4.19 -2.78
N GLY A 62 -8.27 3.65 -2.26
CA GLY A 62 -8.52 2.21 -2.21
C GLY A 62 -8.82 1.69 -0.81
N ASP A 63 -9.24 0.44 -0.74
CA ASP A 63 -9.64 -0.22 0.50
C ASP A 63 -8.46 -0.53 1.42
N LEU A 64 -7.26 -0.77 0.87
CA LEU A 64 -6.05 -0.94 1.68
C LEU A 64 -5.69 0.34 2.44
N ALA A 65 -5.78 1.50 1.78
CA ALA A 65 -5.50 2.80 2.40
C ALA A 65 -6.41 3.04 3.61
N LEU A 66 -7.71 2.74 3.44
CA LEU A 66 -8.68 2.84 4.52
C LEU A 66 -8.36 1.83 5.64
N ALA A 67 -8.15 0.56 5.29
CA ALA A 67 -7.95 -0.52 6.25
C ALA A 67 -6.69 -0.33 7.12
N LEU A 68 -5.61 0.20 6.53
CA LEU A 68 -4.40 0.55 7.25
C LEU A 68 -4.63 1.74 8.18
N LYS A 69 -5.29 2.80 7.68
CA LYS A 69 -5.53 4.01 8.48
C LYS A 69 -6.47 3.78 9.66
N THR A 70 -7.47 2.92 9.50
CA THR A 70 -8.40 2.50 10.57
C THR A 70 -7.87 1.30 11.37
N GLN A 71 -6.69 0.79 11.02
CA GLN A 71 -6.05 -0.37 11.67
C GLN A 71 -6.96 -1.62 11.77
N THR A 72 -7.83 -1.84 10.79
CA THR A 72 -8.80 -2.95 10.79
C THR A 72 -8.21 -4.29 10.39
N ILE A 73 -7.05 -4.26 9.72
CA ILE A 73 -6.21 -5.43 9.37
C ILE A 73 -4.95 -5.47 10.24
N PRO A 74 -4.28 -6.63 10.41
CA PRO A 74 -2.99 -6.71 11.10
C PRO A 74 -1.96 -5.75 10.49
N ALA A 75 -1.05 -5.25 11.32
CA ALA A 75 -0.13 -4.18 10.92
C ALA A 75 0.98 -4.66 9.98
N GLU A 76 1.42 -5.91 10.16
CA GLU A 76 2.38 -6.56 9.28
C GLU A 76 1.66 -7.39 8.23
N GLN A 77 2.00 -7.17 6.95
CA GLN A 77 1.45 -7.91 5.81
C GLN A 77 2.54 -8.20 4.78
N SER A 78 2.32 -9.21 3.94
CA SER A 78 3.05 -9.39 2.70
C SER A 78 2.48 -8.44 1.64
N TYR A 79 3.35 -7.75 0.92
CA TYR A 79 2.93 -6.73 -0.06
C TYR A 79 3.40 -7.08 -1.46
N HIS A 80 2.60 -6.64 -2.42
CA HIS A 80 2.91 -6.64 -3.84
C HIS A 80 2.66 -5.24 -4.37
N ILE A 81 3.65 -4.65 -5.03
CA ILE A 81 3.56 -3.31 -5.60
C ILE A 81 3.88 -3.35 -7.08
N VAL A 82 3.11 -2.58 -7.84
CA VAL A 82 3.36 -2.27 -9.25
C VAL A 82 3.49 -0.75 -9.35
N SER A 83 4.56 -0.29 -9.99
CA SER A 83 4.86 1.13 -10.20
C SER A 83 4.98 1.38 -11.69
N ARG A 84 4.18 2.32 -12.20
CA ARG A 84 4.16 2.76 -13.59
C ARG A 84 4.76 4.15 -13.65
N ILE A 85 5.91 4.24 -14.29
CA ILE A 85 6.77 5.41 -14.29
C ILE A 85 6.78 5.99 -15.69
N HIS A 86 6.42 7.27 -15.77
CA HIS A 86 6.58 8.06 -16.97
C HIS A 86 7.82 8.94 -16.80
N ALA A 87 8.78 8.81 -17.71
CA ALA A 87 10.01 9.59 -17.68
C ALA A 87 10.29 10.22 -19.05
N VAL A 88 10.93 11.39 -19.04
CA VAL A 88 11.23 12.18 -20.23
C VAL A 88 12.70 12.55 -20.23
N ASN A 89 13.36 12.40 -21.38
CA ASN A 89 14.70 12.91 -21.59
C ASN A 89 14.62 14.42 -21.85
N ASP A 90 15.26 15.22 -20.99
CA ASP A 90 15.16 16.68 -21.07
C ASP A 90 15.90 17.26 -22.29
N GLU A 91 16.85 16.55 -22.90
CA GLU A 91 17.59 16.98 -24.09
C GLU A 91 16.88 16.62 -25.40
N THR A 92 16.40 15.38 -25.53
CA THR A 92 15.77 14.88 -26.77
C THR A 92 14.25 15.07 -26.80
N GLY A 93 13.63 15.26 -25.63
CA GLY A 93 12.18 15.28 -25.47
C GLY A 93 11.52 13.90 -25.61
N GLU A 94 12.29 12.83 -25.72
CA GLU A 94 11.78 11.46 -25.81
C GLU A 94 11.16 11.04 -24.48
N ALA A 95 9.98 10.42 -24.54
CA ALA A 95 9.27 9.93 -23.38
C ALA A 95 9.26 8.40 -23.37
N VAL A 96 9.44 7.82 -22.18
CA VAL A 96 9.44 6.38 -21.95
C VAL A 96 8.51 6.06 -20.78
N ASP A 97 7.69 5.03 -20.97
CA ASP A 97 6.86 4.44 -19.93
C ASP A 97 7.47 3.11 -19.48
N VAL A 98 7.71 2.99 -18.18
CA VAL A 98 8.35 1.84 -17.56
C VAL A 98 7.45 1.27 -16.48
N GLU A 99 7.29 -0.06 -16.47
CA GLU A 99 6.57 -0.76 -15.41
C GLU A 99 7.56 -1.57 -14.57
N PHE A 100 7.60 -1.26 -13.27
CA PHE A 100 8.40 -1.97 -12.28
C PHE A 100 7.48 -2.66 -11.27
N GLN A 101 7.75 -3.92 -10.99
CA GLN A 101 6.93 -4.73 -10.09
C GLN A 101 7.79 -5.47 -9.07
N LEU A 102 7.31 -5.50 -7.83
CA LEU A 102 7.98 -6.21 -6.74
C LEU A 102 6.96 -6.87 -5.82
N ALA A 103 7.23 -8.10 -5.38
CA ALA A 103 6.43 -8.82 -4.39
C ALA A 103 7.34 -9.40 -3.30
N THR A 104 6.93 -9.27 -2.04
CA THR A 104 7.61 -9.90 -0.91
C THR A 104 6.66 -10.83 -0.17
N ALA A 105 7.11 -12.06 0.10
CA ALA A 105 6.35 -13.02 0.91
C ALA A 105 6.52 -12.75 2.42
N THR A 106 7.58 -12.03 2.82
CA THR A 106 7.87 -11.70 4.21
C THR A 106 6.88 -10.65 4.74
N PRO A 107 6.16 -10.93 5.83
CA PRO A 107 5.30 -9.93 6.48
C PRO A 107 6.13 -8.79 7.06
N MET A 108 5.70 -7.55 6.84
CA MET A 108 6.33 -6.35 7.38
C MET A 108 5.34 -5.19 7.46
N HIS A 109 5.70 -4.10 8.16
CA HIS A 109 4.91 -2.87 8.14
C HIS A 109 5.00 -2.17 6.79
N LEU A 110 4.00 -1.34 6.46
CA LEU A 110 3.99 -0.58 5.19
C LEU A 110 5.24 0.29 5.03
N TRP A 111 5.62 1.04 6.07
CA TRP A 111 6.75 1.96 6.01
C TRP A 111 8.09 1.24 5.86
N GLN A 112 8.24 0.08 6.50
CA GLN A 112 9.37 -0.82 6.30
C GLN A 112 9.41 -1.39 4.87
N PHE A 113 8.23 -1.70 4.29
CA PHE A 113 8.14 -2.14 2.90
C PHE A 113 8.55 -1.05 1.92
N LEU A 114 8.06 0.19 2.12
CA LEU A 114 8.39 1.31 1.25
C LEU A 114 9.86 1.75 1.37
N GLY A 115 10.46 1.58 2.55
CA GLY A 115 11.83 2.02 2.86
C GLY A 115 11.91 3.33 3.65
N ASP A 116 10.78 3.79 4.20
CA ASP A 116 10.71 5.02 4.99
C ASP A 116 11.06 4.80 6.47
N GLU A 117 11.18 3.53 6.88
CA GLU A 117 11.57 3.12 8.24
C GLU A 117 12.67 2.06 8.16
N GLU A 118 13.80 2.30 8.85
CA GLU A 118 14.87 1.31 8.94
C GLU A 118 14.42 0.09 9.74
N ALA A 119 14.56 -1.09 9.14
CA ALA A 119 14.29 -2.36 9.81
C ALA A 119 15.26 -3.44 9.35
N ASP A 120 15.64 -4.33 10.28
CA ASP A 120 16.44 -5.52 9.97
C ASP A 120 15.55 -6.66 9.45
N ILE A 121 14.97 -6.44 8.27
CA ILE A 121 14.16 -7.42 7.55
C ILE A 121 15.01 -8.09 6.48
N TYR A 122 14.85 -9.40 6.33
CA TYR A 122 15.49 -10.17 5.27
C TYR A 122 14.42 -10.83 4.39
N VAL A 123 14.56 -10.68 3.08
CA VAL A 123 13.67 -11.27 2.08
C VAL A 123 14.42 -12.32 1.26
N GLU A 124 13.70 -13.33 0.80
CA GLU A 124 14.24 -14.31 -0.15
C GLU A 124 14.27 -13.73 -1.56
N ASP A 125 15.42 -13.83 -2.20
CA ASP A 125 15.65 -13.42 -3.58
C ASP A 125 16.45 -14.52 -4.29
N GLY A 126 15.82 -15.22 -5.24
CA GLY A 126 16.47 -16.32 -5.97
C GLY A 126 17.02 -17.46 -5.10
N GLY A 127 16.49 -17.66 -3.90
CA GLY A 127 16.96 -18.67 -2.94
C GLY A 127 18.02 -18.17 -1.93
N PHE A 128 18.45 -16.91 -2.03
CA PHE A 128 19.34 -16.27 -1.06
C PHE A 128 18.56 -15.30 -0.18
N LYS A 129 18.94 -15.17 1.09
CA LYS A 129 18.39 -14.14 1.97
C LYS A 129 19.19 -12.86 1.79
N LYS A 130 18.52 -11.79 1.37
CA LYS A 130 19.10 -10.43 1.31
C LYS A 130 18.42 -9.51 2.32
N LYS A 131 19.16 -8.52 2.82
CA LYS A 131 18.55 -7.46 3.63
C LYS A 131 17.61 -6.65 2.75
N TRP A 132 16.40 -6.41 3.25
CA TRP A 132 15.42 -5.55 2.61
C TRP A 132 15.75 -4.10 2.90
N LEU A 133 15.95 -3.31 1.83
CA LEU A 133 16.29 -1.88 1.92
C LEU A 133 15.11 -0.98 1.55
N GLY A 134 13.93 -1.57 1.29
CA GLY A 134 12.75 -0.83 0.87
C GLY A 134 12.51 -0.85 -0.64
N PHE A 135 11.26 -0.63 -1.01
CA PHE A 135 10.83 -0.49 -2.40
C PHE A 135 11.53 0.69 -3.07
N ASN A 136 11.68 1.83 -2.38
CA ASN A 136 12.31 3.02 -2.95
C ASN A 136 13.75 2.73 -3.41
N HIS A 137 14.52 1.98 -2.61
CA HIS A 137 15.88 1.57 -2.96
C HIS A 137 15.94 0.65 -4.18
N GLU A 138 15.08 -0.38 -4.23
CA GLU A 138 15.03 -1.30 -5.38
C GLU A 138 14.57 -0.60 -6.65
N LEU A 139 13.66 0.38 -6.52
CA LEU A 139 13.21 1.19 -7.64
C LEU A 139 14.33 2.10 -8.17
N GLU A 140 15.05 2.80 -7.30
CA GLU A 140 16.21 3.62 -7.70
C GLU A 140 17.27 2.78 -8.41
N LYS A 141 17.57 1.58 -7.88
CA LYS A 141 18.51 0.66 -8.52
C LYS A 141 18.06 0.24 -9.91
N TYR A 142 16.76 -0.05 -10.07
CA TYR A 142 16.19 -0.38 -11.37
C TYR A 142 16.28 0.80 -12.34
N LEU A 143 15.92 2.00 -11.91
CA LEU A 143 15.98 3.20 -12.74
C LEU A 143 17.41 3.54 -13.17
N ASN A 144 18.39 3.41 -12.27
CA ASN A 144 19.82 3.59 -12.58
C ASN A 144 20.36 2.54 -13.56
N SER A 145 19.66 1.42 -13.78
CA SER A 145 20.06 0.41 -14.76
C SER A 145 19.56 0.72 -16.18
N ILE A 146 18.67 1.70 -16.33
CA ILE A 146 18.15 2.14 -17.63
C ILE A 146 19.18 3.11 -18.22
N GLU A 147 19.61 2.84 -19.46
CA GLU A 147 20.52 3.74 -20.17
C GLU A 147 19.81 5.02 -20.61
N GLY A 148 20.42 6.18 -20.34
CA GLY A 148 19.95 7.50 -20.76
C GLY A 148 19.65 8.44 -19.60
N ASP A 149 19.67 9.74 -19.87
CA ASP A 149 19.43 10.78 -18.86
C ASP A 149 17.94 11.17 -18.86
N TYR A 150 17.12 10.37 -18.17
CA TYR A 150 15.68 10.53 -18.10
C TYR A 150 15.25 11.09 -16.74
N ARG A 151 14.41 12.12 -16.78
CA ARG A 151 13.76 12.68 -15.59
C ARG A 151 12.37 12.09 -15.41
N ILE A 152 12.10 11.57 -14.21
CA ILE A 152 10.77 11.04 -13.85
C ILE A 152 9.77 12.18 -13.75
N VAL A 153 8.65 12.07 -14.47
CA VAL A 153 7.56 13.05 -14.46
C VAL A 153 6.44 12.59 -13.54
N THR A 154 5.99 11.33 -13.67
CA THR A 154 4.95 10.75 -12.81
C THR A 154 5.30 9.32 -12.42
N ASN A 155 4.93 8.94 -11.20
CA ASN A 155 5.04 7.56 -10.74
C ASN A 155 3.71 7.13 -10.10
N HIS A 156 2.98 6.26 -10.80
CA HIS A 156 1.72 5.69 -10.33
C HIS A 156 1.96 4.33 -9.69
N CYS A 157 1.72 4.23 -8.40
CA CYS A 157 1.86 3.01 -7.63
C CYS A 157 0.51 2.33 -7.37
N CYS A 158 0.50 1.01 -7.42
CA CYS A 158 -0.59 0.14 -7.00
C CYS A 158 -0.03 -0.92 -6.03
N LEU A 159 -0.35 -0.79 -4.75
CA LEU A 159 0.00 -1.72 -3.70
C LEU A 159 -1.17 -2.65 -3.42
N THR A 160 -0.91 -3.94 -3.36
CA THR A 160 -1.87 -5.00 -3.09
C THR A 160 -1.39 -5.83 -1.91
N CYS A 161 -2.32 -6.20 -1.02
CA CYS A 161 -2.07 -7.22 0.00
C CYS A 161 -3.29 -8.13 0.16
N PHE A 162 -3.05 -9.32 0.72
CA PHE A 162 -4.10 -10.28 1.05
C PHE A 162 -4.11 -10.46 2.56
N SER A 163 -5.21 -10.07 3.22
CA SER A 163 -5.29 -10.07 4.67
C SER A 163 -6.68 -10.43 5.17
N SER A 164 -6.77 -10.88 6.42
CA SER A 164 -8.03 -11.01 7.15
C SER A 164 -8.21 -9.83 8.12
N PHE A 165 -9.44 -9.44 8.38
CA PHE A 165 -9.73 -8.45 9.43
C PHE A 165 -9.34 -8.99 10.80
N LYS A 166 -8.83 -8.14 11.71
CA LYS A 166 -8.46 -8.56 13.08
C LYS A 166 -9.62 -9.23 13.82
N SER A 167 -10.85 -8.75 13.63
CA SER A 167 -12.06 -9.35 14.16
C SER A 167 -13.30 -8.97 13.35
N PHE A 168 -14.43 -9.63 13.62
CA PHE A 168 -15.72 -9.28 13.00
C PHE A 168 -16.14 -7.83 13.30
N LYS A 169 -15.79 -7.28 14.46
CA LYS A 169 -16.03 -5.87 14.80
C LYS A 169 -15.29 -4.93 13.83
N HIS A 170 -14.03 -5.23 13.54
CA HIS A 170 -13.22 -4.45 12.60
C HIS A 170 -13.73 -4.56 11.16
N GLU A 171 -14.25 -5.73 10.76
CA GLU A 171 -14.91 -5.89 9.46
C GLU A 171 -16.17 -5.01 9.35
N MET A 172 -16.99 -4.97 10.41
CA MET A 172 -18.20 -4.15 10.44
C MET A 172 -17.88 -2.65 10.44
N GLU A 173 -16.85 -2.23 11.18
CA GLU A 173 -16.34 -0.86 11.18
C GLU A 173 -15.80 -0.44 9.81
N PHE A 174 -15.00 -1.29 9.18
CA PHE A 174 -14.51 -1.04 7.83
C PHE A 174 -15.66 -0.85 6.84
N LYS A 175 -16.67 -1.73 6.89
CA LYS A 175 -17.86 -1.63 6.03
C LYS A 175 -18.71 -0.39 6.32
N SER A 176 -18.87 -0.01 7.59
CA SER A 176 -19.66 1.18 7.94
C SER A 176 -19.00 2.45 7.43
N ILE A 177 -17.68 2.58 7.58
CA ILE A 177 -16.94 3.75 7.08
C ILE A 177 -17.02 3.81 5.54
N LYS A 178 -16.91 2.67 4.87
CA LYS A 178 -17.06 2.56 3.40
C LYS A 178 -18.48 2.95 2.94
N LEU A 179 -19.51 2.60 3.70
CA LEU A 179 -20.90 2.97 3.41
C LEU A 179 -21.17 4.47 3.59
N ILE A 180 -20.61 5.06 4.65
CA ILE A 180 -20.79 6.49 4.96
C ILE A 180 -20.00 7.36 3.99
N ASN A 181 -18.90 6.86 3.45
CA ASN A 181 -18.02 7.58 2.55
C ASN A 181 -17.85 6.81 1.23
N PRO A 182 -18.85 6.83 0.34
CA PRO A 182 -18.83 6.06 -0.90
C PRO A 182 -17.63 6.41 -1.80
N GLU A 183 -17.12 7.64 -1.70
CA GLU A 183 -15.92 8.12 -2.39
C GLU A 183 -14.64 7.39 -1.95
N LEU A 184 -14.59 6.84 -0.74
CA LEU A 184 -13.46 6.11 -0.17
C LEU A 184 -13.44 4.64 -0.58
N GLY A 185 -14.56 4.13 -1.10
CA GLY A 185 -14.79 2.72 -1.33
C GLY A 185 -14.75 2.28 -2.80
N LEU A 186 -14.80 3.24 -3.72
CA LEU A 186 -14.71 3.03 -5.15
C LEU A 186 -13.23 3.16 -5.55
N GLY A 187 -12.47 2.08 -5.35
CA GLY A 187 -11.39 1.80 -6.27
C GLY A 187 -12.01 1.81 -7.66
N VAL A 188 -11.57 2.74 -8.51
CA VAL A 188 -12.04 2.85 -9.89
C VAL A 188 -11.95 1.44 -10.47
N ALA A 189 -13.10 0.90 -10.86
CA ALA A 189 -13.13 -0.31 -11.67
C ALA A 189 -12.31 0.02 -12.93
N ALA A 190 -11.11 -0.53 -13.00
CA ALA A 190 -10.34 -0.67 -14.22
C ALA A 190 -10.50 -2.12 -14.68
#